data_AF-A0A238WME4-F1
#
_entry.id   AF-A0A238WME4-F1
#
_cell.length_a   1.000
_cell.length_b   1.000
_cell.length_c   1.000
_cell.angle_alpha   90.00
_cell.angle_beta   90.00
_cell.angle_gamma   90.00
#
_symmetry.space_group_name_H-M   'P 1'
#
loop_
_entity.id
_entity.type
_entity.pdbx_description
1 polymer ?
#
loop_
_entity_poly.entity_id
_entity_poly.type
_entity_poly.pdbx_seq_one_letter_code
_entity_poly.pdbx_strand_id
1 'polypeptide(L)'
;MNYTILNQYGITFSKQSNGNIIINSNLRSLNPYLYMLTRQKRMLEDLITTLNLSLEGNSISPDDKEWSVEMGLQIYTGIIQNNMTFDLFLEDHYDQTLESYPLLDIKEILKSLLGFIN
;
A
#
# COMPACT_ATOMS: atom_id res chain seq x y z
N MET A 1 -7.37 -6.90 12.13
CA MET A 1 -6.85 -7.47 10.87
C MET A 1 -8.03 -8.00 10.06
N ASN A 2 -8.17 -7.57 8.80
CA ASN A 2 -9.30 -7.94 7.95
C ASN A 2 -8.92 -9.18 7.11
N TYR A 3 -9.16 -10.39 7.64
CA TYR A 3 -8.75 -11.62 6.96
C TYR A 3 -9.48 -11.87 5.64
N THR A 4 -10.71 -11.36 5.49
CA THR A 4 -11.46 -11.49 4.23
C THR A 4 -10.73 -10.81 3.09
N ILE A 5 -10.30 -9.55 3.27
CA ILE A 5 -9.58 -8.83 2.22
C ILE A 5 -8.20 -9.42 1.96
N LEU A 6 -7.49 -9.82 3.02
CA LEU A 6 -6.16 -10.42 2.87
C LEU A 6 -6.25 -11.73 2.08
N ASN A 7 -7.23 -12.59 2.38
CA ASN A 7 -7.45 -13.84 1.66
C ASN A 7 -7.84 -13.62 0.19
N GLN A 8 -8.65 -12.59 -0.12
CA GLN A 8 -9.01 -12.23 -1.50
C GLN A 8 -7.78 -11.96 -2.36
N TYR A 9 -6.75 -11.33 -1.80
CA TYR A 9 -5.51 -11.00 -2.48
C TYR A 9 -4.38 -12.02 -2.25
N GLY A 10 -4.66 -13.10 -1.52
CA GLY A 10 -3.66 -14.09 -1.10
C GLY A 10 -2.56 -13.50 -0.20
N ILE A 11 -2.83 -12.39 0.49
CA ILE A 11 -1.87 -11.69 1.33
C ILE A 11 -1.73 -12.40 2.67
N THR A 12 -0.50 -12.68 3.08
CA THR A 12 -0.16 -13.15 4.43
C THR A 12 0.98 -12.34 5.00
N PHE A 13 0.89 -12.06 6.30
CA PHE A 13 1.94 -11.39 7.07
C PHE A 13 2.53 -12.37 8.08
N SER A 14 3.85 -12.43 8.17
CA SER A 14 4.54 -13.24 9.17
C SER A 14 5.79 -12.54 9.67
N LYS A 15 6.17 -12.80 10.93
CA LYS A 15 7.36 -12.23 11.56
C LYS A 15 8.38 -13.32 11.78
N GLN A 16 9.57 -13.13 11.24
CA GLN A 16 10.71 -14.02 11.45
C GLN A 16 11.31 -13.81 12.85
N SER A 17 12.10 -14.80 13.30
CA SER A 17 12.77 -14.77 14.61
C SER A 17 13.73 -13.58 14.79
N ASN A 18 14.27 -13.05 13.69
CA ASN A 18 15.13 -11.85 13.68
C ASN A 18 14.33 -10.53 13.66
N GLY A 19 13.00 -10.59 13.74
CA GLY A 19 12.11 -9.43 13.69
C GLY A 19 11.72 -8.96 12.29
N ASN A 20 12.29 -9.54 11.22
CA ASN A 20 11.91 -9.20 9.85
C ASN A 20 10.47 -9.61 9.57
N ILE A 21 9.77 -8.77 8.82
CA ILE A 21 8.42 -9.07 8.34
C ILE A 21 8.52 -9.66 6.94
N ILE A 22 7.88 -10.80 6.73
CA ILE A 22 7.65 -11.39 5.41
C ILE A 22 6.21 -11.10 5.02
N ILE A 23 6.05 -10.62 3.80
CA ILE A 23 4.75 -10.46 3.14
C ILE A 23 4.76 -11.36 1.90
N ASN A 24 3.80 -12.28 1.84
CA ASN A 24 3.52 -13.02 0.61
C ASN A 24 2.17 -12.56 0.08
N SER A 25 2.06 -12.41 -1.23
CA SER A 25 0.78 -12.23 -1.92
C SER A 25 0.83 -12.71 -3.36
N ASN A 26 -0.34 -12.89 -3.95
CA ASN A 26 -0.49 -13.20 -5.37
C ASN A 26 -0.20 -12.00 -6.28
N LEU A 27 -0.04 -10.80 -5.71
CA LEU A 27 0.20 -9.53 -6.39
C LEU A 27 1.68 -9.19 -6.33
N ARG A 28 2.37 -9.35 -7.45
CA ARG A 28 3.84 -9.25 -7.49
C ARG A 28 4.32 -7.84 -7.17
N SER A 29 3.60 -6.81 -7.63
CA SER A 29 4.03 -5.42 -7.46
C SER A 29 3.65 -4.86 -6.08
N LEU A 30 2.54 -5.32 -5.50
CA LEU A 30 2.09 -4.87 -4.18
C LEU A 30 2.99 -5.35 -3.03
N ASN A 31 3.60 -6.53 -3.17
CA ASN A 31 4.46 -7.10 -2.11
C ASN A 31 5.65 -6.19 -1.73
N PRO A 32 6.50 -5.74 -2.68
CA PRO A 32 7.55 -4.75 -2.42
C PRO A 32 7.02 -3.50 -1.73
N TYR A 33 5.91 -2.96 -2.23
CA TYR A 33 5.30 -1.74 -1.71
C TYR A 33 4.89 -1.87 -0.24
N LEU A 34 4.13 -2.93 0.09
CA LEU A 34 3.72 -3.23 1.46
C LEU A 34 4.93 -3.50 2.36
N TYR A 35 5.94 -4.22 1.87
CA TYR A 35 7.14 -4.53 2.64
C TYR A 35 7.85 -3.24 3.08
N MET A 36 8.01 -2.28 2.16
CA MET A 36 8.65 -1.01 2.49
C MET A 36 7.85 -0.18 3.50
N LEU A 37 6.52 -0.22 3.43
CA LEU A 37 5.66 0.46 4.41
C LEU A 37 5.80 -0.12 5.82
N THR A 38 6.16 -1.41 5.99
CA THR A 38 6.46 -1.96 7.33
C THR A 38 7.62 -1.26 8.03
N ARG A 39 8.53 -0.64 7.26
CA ARG A 39 9.70 0.08 7.77
C ARG A 39 9.45 1.57 7.94
N GLN A 40 8.31 2.06 7.44
CA GLN A 40 7.94 3.47 7.41
C GLN A 40 6.57 3.68 8.07
N LYS A 41 6.45 3.29 9.34
CA LYS A 41 5.17 3.31 10.07
C LYS A 41 4.42 4.64 9.97
N ARG A 42 5.13 5.77 10.12
CA ARG A 42 4.51 7.10 10.02
C ARG A 42 3.90 7.35 8.64
N MET A 43 4.63 7.01 7.57
CA MET A 43 4.12 7.10 6.20
C MET A 43 2.89 6.21 6.01
N LEU A 44 2.89 4.99 6.57
CA LEU A 44 1.73 4.09 6.53
C LEU A 44 0.50 4.70 7.23
N GLU A 45 0.69 5.32 8.39
CA GLU A 45 -0.38 6.02 9.13
C GLU A 45 -0.93 7.23 8.35
N ASP A 46 -0.03 8.03 7.77
CA ASP A 46 -0.39 9.22 6.97
C ASP A 46 -1.11 8.82 5.66
N LEU A 47 -0.65 7.76 5.00
CA LEU A 47 -1.32 7.21 3.82
C LEU A 47 -2.72 6.70 4.16
N ILE A 48 -2.89 5.92 5.24
CA ILE A 48 -4.21 5.46 5.68
C ILE A 48 -5.15 6.64 5.95
N THR A 49 -4.64 7.70 6.56
CA THR A 49 -5.40 8.93 6.83
C THR A 49 -5.87 9.58 5.53
N THR A 50 -4.97 9.70 4.55
CA THR A 50 -5.27 10.27 3.23
C THR A 50 -6.28 9.43 2.45
N LEU A 51 -6.18 8.10 2.52
CA LEU A 51 -7.15 7.20 1.92
C LEU A 51 -8.55 7.36 2.52
N ASN A 52 -8.66 7.55 3.85
CA ASN A 52 -9.96 7.81 4.49
C ASN A 52 -10.55 9.13 3.98
N LEU A 53 -9.75 10.20 3.91
CA LEU A 53 -10.21 11.50 3.39
C LEU A 53 -10.74 11.36 1.96
N SER A 54 -10.01 10.67 1.09
CA SER A 54 -10.42 10.46 -0.31
C SER A 54 -11.69 9.62 -0.42
N LEU A 55 -11.83 8.53 0.36
CA LEU A 55 -13.02 7.69 0.41
C LEU A 55 -14.27 8.40 0.93
N GLU A 56 -14.11 9.39 1.81
CA GLU A 56 -15.18 10.27 2.28
C GLU A 56 -15.59 11.33 1.25
N GLY A 57 -14.87 11.43 0.12
CA GLY A 57 -15.11 12.41 -0.94
C GLY A 57 -14.48 13.77 -0.66
N ASN A 58 -13.57 13.86 0.32
CA ASN A 58 -12.83 15.10 0.57
C ASN A 58 -11.78 15.33 -0.52
N SER A 59 -11.51 16.60 -0.83
CA SER A 59 -10.39 16.95 -1.70
C SER A 59 -9.07 16.71 -0.95
N ILE A 60 -8.18 15.94 -1.56
CA ILE A 60 -6.79 15.78 -1.13
C ILE A 60 -5.90 16.70 -1.96
N SER A 61 -4.78 17.16 -1.38
CA SER A 61 -3.84 18.00 -2.12
C SER A 61 -3.18 17.19 -3.25
N PRO A 62 -2.69 17.82 -4.33
CA PRO A 62 -1.92 17.13 -5.35
C PRO A 62 -0.73 16.35 -4.78
N ASP A 63 -0.04 16.92 -3.80
CA ASP A 63 1.13 16.32 -3.17
C ASP A 63 0.78 15.07 -2.34
N ASP A 64 -0.45 14.99 -1.82
CA ASP A 64 -0.96 13.83 -1.06
C ASP A 64 -1.51 12.72 -1.98
N LYS A 65 -1.46 12.88 -3.31
CA LYS A 65 -1.93 11.83 -4.23
C LYS A 65 -0.90 10.75 -4.48
N GLU A 66 0.38 11.07 -4.39
CA GLU A 66 1.48 10.18 -4.77
C GLU A 66 2.30 9.76 -3.55
N TRP A 67 2.47 8.45 -3.39
CA TRP A 67 3.10 7.83 -2.23
C TRP A 67 4.17 6.85 -2.66
N SER A 68 5.42 7.33 -2.69
CA SER A 68 6.57 6.58 -3.20
C SER A 68 7.36 5.90 -2.09
N VAL A 69 7.81 4.66 -2.34
CA VAL A 69 8.71 3.92 -1.45
C VAL A 69 9.91 3.38 -2.23
N GLU A 70 11.10 3.51 -1.64
CA GLU A 70 12.35 3.07 -2.26
C GLU A 70 12.75 1.67 -1.78
N MET A 71 13.02 0.77 -2.72
CA MET A 71 13.53 -0.57 -2.48
C MET A 71 14.82 -0.80 -3.28
N GLY A 72 15.95 -0.42 -2.68
CA GLY A 72 17.24 -0.49 -3.36
C GLY A 72 17.31 0.53 -4.49
N LEU A 73 17.38 0.06 -5.74
CA LEU A 73 17.36 0.93 -6.93
C LEU A 73 15.96 1.13 -7.50
N GLN A 74 14.95 0.44 -6.96
CA GLN A 74 13.57 0.47 -7.46
C GLN A 74 12.73 1.42 -6.62
N ILE A 75 11.93 2.28 -7.27
CA ILE A 75 10.98 3.17 -6.59
C ILE A 75 9.57 2.80 -7.00
N TYR A 76 8.76 2.36 -6.03
CA TYR A 76 7.36 2.02 -6.24
C TYR A 76 6.49 3.19 -5.81
N THR A 77 5.63 3.67 -6.70
CA THR A 77 4.78 4.84 -6.47
C THR A 77 3.32 4.43 -6.49
N GLY A 78 2.63 4.62 -5.37
CA GLY A 78 1.18 4.47 -5.27
C GLY A 78 0.47 5.79 -5.53
N ILE A 79 -0.51 5.82 -6.43
CA ILE A 79 -1.25 7.04 -6.80
C ILE A 79 -2.75 6.89 -6.51
N ILE A 80 -3.30 7.83 -5.76
CA ILE A 80 -4.74 7.97 -5.54
C ILE A 80 -5.33 8.74 -6.73
N GLN A 81 -5.84 8.04 -7.74
CA GLN A 81 -6.41 8.67 -8.95
C GLN A 81 -7.72 9.40 -8.65
N ASN A 82 -8.56 8.78 -7.83
CA ASN A 82 -9.89 9.26 -7.44
C ASN A 82 -10.30 8.59 -6.12
N ASN A 83 -11.55 8.78 -5.70
CA ASN A 83 -12.10 8.18 -4.48
C ASN A 83 -12.40 6.66 -4.60
N MET A 84 -12.06 6.02 -5.72
CA MET A 84 -12.33 4.61 -6.00
C MET A 84 -11.09 3.79 -6.29
N THR A 85 -10.03 4.35 -6.87
CA THR A 85 -8.90 3.58 -7.39
C THR A 85 -7.54 4.06 -6.88
N PHE A 86 -6.69 3.07 -6.61
CA PHE A 86 -5.28 3.22 -6.25
C PHE A 86 -4.44 2.51 -7.31
N ASP A 87 -3.57 3.25 -7.99
CA ASP A 87 -2.69 2.72 -9.02
C ASP A 87 -1.28 2.55 -8.47
N LEU A 88 -0.60 1.49 -8.87
CA LEU A 88 0.78 1.23 -8.48
C LEU A 88 1.69 1.23 -9.71
N PHE A 89 2.78 1.99 -9.62
CA PHE A 89 3.80 2.15 -10.65
C PHE A 89 5.17 1.77 -10.10
N LEU A 90 6.08 1.44 -11.00
CA LEU A 90 7.52 1.40 -10.75
C LEU A 90 8.14 2.53 -11.57
N GLU A 91 9.06 3.31 -11.02
CA GLU A 91 9.60 4.51 -11.69
C GLU A 91 10.22 4.22 -13.07
N ASP A 92 10.88 3.07 -13.25
CA ASP A 92 11.36 2.59 -14.57
C ASP A 92 10.24 2.44 -15.62
N HIS A 93 8.99 2.41 -15.17
CA HIS A 93 7.75 2.26 -15.92
C HIS A 93 6.72 3.33 -15.51
N TYR A 94 7.15 4.54 -15.12
CA TYR A 94 6.25 5.59 -14.60
C TYR A 94 5.07 5.90 -15.56
N ASP A 95 5.28 5.73 -16.87
CA ASP A 95 4.23 5.89 -17.90
C ASP A 95 3.25 4.71 -18.02
N GLN A 96 3.41 3.65 -17.23
CA GLN A 96 2.64 2.40 -17.30
C GLN A 96 2.19 1.93 -15.91
N THR A 97 0.87 1.88 -15.70
CA THR A 97 0.29 1.27 -14.50
C THR A 97 0.64 -0.21 -14.45
N LEU A 98 1.29 -0.64 -13.35
CA LEU A 98 1.55 -2.06 -13.13
C LEU A 98 0.26 -2.77 -12.72
N GLU A 99 -0.40 -2.25 -11.70
CA GLU A 99 -1.61 -2.83 -11.12
C GLU A 99 -2.52 -1.71 -10.55
N SER A 100 -3.84 -1.84 -10.72
CA SER A 100 -4.85 -0.96 -10.12
C SER A 100 -5.71 -1.72 -9.13
N TYR A 101 -6.04 -1.07 -8.02
CA TYR A 101 -6.80 -1.66 -6.92
C TYR A 101 -7.96 -0.75 -6.50
N PRO A 102 -9.06 -1.32 -5.99
CA PRO A 102 -10.06 -0.54 -5.27
C PRO A 102 -9.42 0.16 -4.05
N LEU A 103 -9.67 1.45 -3.90
CA LEU A 103 -9.10 2.29 -2.84
C LEU A 103 -9.49 1.78 -1.45
N LEU A 104 -10.72 1.29 -1.30
CA LEU A 104 -11.22 0.67 -0.08
C LEU A 104 -10.41 -0.57 0.30
N ASP A 105 -10.09 -1.40 -0.69
CA ASP A 105 -9.36 -2.65 -0.49
C ASP A 105 -7.93 -2.35 -0.03
N ILE A 106 -7.25 -1.41 -0.70
CA ILE A 106 -5.92 -0.93 -0.27
C ILE A 106 -5.97 -0.39 1.15
N LYS A 107 -6.93 0.47 1.49
CA LYS A 107 -7.07 0.99 2.86
C LYS A 107 -7.22 -0.15 3.88
N GLU A 108 -8.02 -1.18 3.61
CA GLU A 108 -8.21 -2.31 4.53
C GLU A 108 -6.95 -3.21 4.64
N ILE A 109 -6.21 -3.39 3.54
CA ILE A 109 -4.90 -4.08 3.53
C ILE A 109 -3.89 -3.30 4.38
N LEU A 110 -3.77 -1.99 4.17
CA LEU A 110 -2.83 -1.13 4.89
C LEU A 110 -3.18 -1.03 6.38
N LYS A 111 -4.46 -0.93 6.75
CA LYS A 111 -4.89 -1.00 8.16
C LYS A 111 -4.55 -2.35 8.79
N SER A 112 -4.67 -3.44 8.03
CA SER A 112 -4.27 -4.77 8.48
C SER A 112 -2.76 -4.88 8.68
N LEU A 113 -1.97 -4.27 7.79
CA LEU A 113 -0.52 -4.18 7.91
C LEU A 113 -0.12 -3.37 9.15
N LEU A 114 -0.71 -2.18 9.35
CA LEU A 114 -0.45 -1.33 10.52
C LEU A 114 -0.76 -2.08 11.83
N GLY A 115 -1.88 -2.79 11.87
CA GLY A 115 -2.25 -3.62 13.01
C GLY A 115 -1.37 -4.85 13.22
N PHE A 116 -0.62 -5.29 12.20
CA PHE A 116 0.34 -6.40 12.33
C PHE A 116 1.70 -5.94 12.87
N ILE A 117 2.14 -4.74 12.48
CA ILE A 117 3.47 -4.22 12.85
C ILE A 117 3.47 -3.51 14.21
N ASN A 118 2.29 -3.15 14.74
CA ASN A 118 2.09 -2.63 16.10
C ASN A 118 2.06 -3.77 17.12
#